data_AF-A0A2N3EL02-F1
#
_entry.id   AF-A0A2N3EL02-F1
#
_cell.length_a   1.000
_cell.length_b   1.000
_cell.length_c   1.000
_cell.angle_alpha   90.00
_cell.angle_beta   90.00
_cell.angle_gamma   90.00
#
_symmetry.space_group_name_H-M   'P 1'
#
loop_
_entity.id
_entity.type
_entity.pdbx_description
1 polymer ?
#
loop_
_entity_poly.entity_id
_entity_poly.type
_entity_poly.pdbx_seq_one_letter_code
_entity_poly.pdbx_strand_id
1 'polypeptide(L)' 'MRVLLIEDDSATAQSIELMLKSDGFNVYTTDLGEEGVDLGKLYDYDIILL' A
#
# COMPACT_ATOMS: atom_id res chain seq x y z
N MET A 1 10.08 -7.49 0.53
CA MET A 1 9.87 -6.05 0.76
C MET A 1 8.38 -5.81 0.86
N ARG A 2 7.92 -5.21 1.97
CA ARG A 2 6.50 -4.93 2.27
C ARG A 2 6.20 -3.48 1.94
N VAL A 3 5.14 -3.26 1.18
CA VAL A 3 4.70 -1.94 0.75
C VAL A 3 3.29 -1.70 1.29
N LEU A 4 3.09 -0.55 1.92
CA LEU A 4 1.77 -0.02 2.23
C LEU A 4 1.41 1.02 1.17
N LEU A 5 0.34 0.77 0.43
CA LEU A 5 -0.24 1.70 -0.56
C LEU A 5 -1.53 2.29 0.02
N ILE A 6 -1.56 3.60 0.13
CA ILE A 6 -2.73 4.36 0.57
C ILE A 6 -3.19 5.16 -0.65
N GLU A 7 -4.37 4.86 -1.18
CA GLU A 7 -4.87 5.48 -2.40
C GLU A 7 -6.41 5.38 -2.44
N ASP A 8 -7.11 6.52 -2.63
CA ASP A 8 -8.57 6.57 -2.61
C ASP A 8 -9.20 6.20 -3.95
N ASP A 9 -8.49 6.40 -5.07
CA ASP A 9 -8.95 5.93 -6.37
C ASP A 9 -8.66 4.44 -6.59
N SER A 10 -9.72 3.62 -6.54
CA SER A 10 -9.63 2.16 -6.71
C SER A 10 -8.94 1.70 -8.00
N ALA A 11 -9.07 2.45 -9.11
CA ALA A 11 -8.46 2.08 -10.39
C ALA A 11 -6.93 2.31 -10.36
N THR A 12 -6.50 3.42 -9.78
CA THR A 12 -5.09 3.77 -9.54
C THR A 12 -4.47 2.78 -8.56
N ALA A 13 -5.14 2.51 -7.43
CA ALA A 13 -4.70 1.55 -6.43
C ALA A 13 -4.46 0.16 -7.04
N GLN A 14 -5.42 -0.35 -7.83
CA GLN A 14 -5.30 -1.66 -8.48
C GLN A 14 -4.14 -1.70 -9.48
N SER A 15 -3.95 -0.63 -10.25
CA SER A 15 -2.87 -0.53 -11.24
C SER A 15 -1.49 -0.59 -10.59
N ILE A 16 -1.30 0.15 -9.48
CA ILE A 16 -0.06 0.17 -8.71
C ILE A 16 0.16 -1.17 -7.99
N GLU A 17 -0.89 -1.73 -7.39
CA GLU A 17 -0.82 -3.01 -6.70
C GLU A 17 -0.37 -4.13 -7.65
N LEU A 18 -0.95 -4.21 -8.85
CA LEU A 18 -0.55 -5.18 -9.88
C LEU A 18 0.90 -5.02 -10.31
N MET A 19 1.35 -3.78 -10.53
CA MET A 19 2.73 -3.48 -10.91
C MET A 19 3.71 -3.96 -9.83
N LEU A 20 3.47 -3.57 -8.58
CA LEU A 20 4.33 -3.94 -7.46
C LEU A 20 4.29 -5.45 -7.18
N LYS A 21 3.12 -6.09 -7.26
CA LYS A 21 3.03 -7.55 -7.13
C LYS A 21 3.77 -8.28 -8.25
N SER A 22 3.74 -7.76 -9.48
CA SER A 22 4.50 -8.33 -10.61
C SER A 22 6.00 -8.30 -10.37
N ASP A 23 6.51 -7.28 -9.67
CA ASP A 23 7.91 -7.16 -9.29
C ASP A 23 8.27 -7.95 -8.00
N GLY A 24 7.31 -8.69 -7.44
CA GLY A 24 7.51 -9.56 -6.27
C GLY A 24 7.40 -8.85 -4.91
N PHE A 25 6.82 -7.64 -4.88
CA PHE A 25 6.54 -6.94 -3.63
C PHE A 25 5.27 -7.47 -2.95
N ASN A 26 5.29 -7.48 -1.61
CA ASN A 26 4.11 -7.76 -0.81
C ASN A 26 3.39 -6.43 -0.53
N VAL A 27 2.29 -6.19 -1.24
CA VAL A 27 1.55 -4.93 -1.17
C VAL A 27 0.31 -5.11 -0.31
N TYR A 28 0.12 -4.19 0.63
CA TYR A 28 -1.13 -3.95 1.35
C TYR A 28 -1.73 -2.63 0.88
N THR A 29 -3.03 -2.60 0.64
CA THR A 29 -3.77 -1.45 0.13
C THR A 29 -4.84 -1.02 1.12
N THR A 30 -4.99 0.29 1.31
CA THR A 30 -6.13 0.92 2.01
C THR A 30 -6.48 2.22 1.30
N ASP A 31 -7.76 2.60 1.34
CA ASP A 31 -8.28 3.89 0.85
C ASP A 31 -8.42 4.93 1.99
N LEU A 32 -8.20 4.51 3.24
CA LEU A 32 -8.34 5.35 4.41
C LEU A 32 -6.97 5.78 4.96
N GLY A 33 -6.70 7.08 4.93
CA GLY A 33 -5.48 7.63 5.51
C GLY A 33 -5.31 7.34 7.00
N GLU A 34 -6.41 7.30 7.77
CA GLU A 34 -6.38 6.94 9.19
C GLU A 34 -5.90 5.50 9.40
N GLU A 35 -6.45 4.56 8.63
CA GLU A 35 -6.02 3.16 8.65
C GLU A 35 -4.56 3.03 8.19
N GLY A 36 -4.17 3.77 7.15
CA GLY A 36 -2.79 3.81 6.68
C GLY A 36 -1.79 4.25 7.76
N VAL A 37 -2.16 5.26 8.56
CA VAL A 37 -1.35 5.74 9.69
C VAL A 37 -1.26 4.67 10.79
N ASP A 38 -2.36 4.00 11.12
CA ASP A 38 -2.37 2.96 12.14
C ASP A 38 -1.57 1.72 11.69
N LEU A 39 -1.72 1.31 10.44
CA LEU A 39 -0.94 0.23 9.83
C LEU A 39 0.55 0.55 9.80
N GLY A 40 0.93 1.77 9.39
CA GLY A 40 2.32 2.22 9.34
C GLY A 40 2.99 2.31 10.71
N LYS A 41 2.22 2.45 11.79
CA LYS A 41 2.73 2.41 13.18
C LYS A 41 2.83 1.00 13.74
N LEU A 42 1.91 0.11 13.37
CA LEU A 42 1.81 -1.25 13.91
C LEU A 42 2.72 -2.24 13.20
N TYR A 43 3.03 -2.01 11.93
CA TYR A 43 3.80 -2.91 11.10
C TYR A 43 5.02 -2.23 10.49
N ASP A 44 6.12 -2.99 10.42
CA ASP A 44 7.33 -2.57 9.72
C ASP A 44 7.13 -2.72 8.21
N TYR A 45 6.73 -1.63 7.56
CA TYR A 45 6.75 -1.49 6.10
C TYR A 45 8.08 -0.91 5.65
N ASP A 46 8.62 -1.43 4.55
CA ASP A 46 9.85 -0.91 3.96
C ASP A 46 9.58 0.37 3.16
N ILE A 47 8.39 0.48 2.58
CA ILE A 47 7.94 1.59 1.73
C ILE A 47 6.48 1.90 2.04
N ILE A 48 6.16 3.19 2.16
CA ILE A 48 4.80 3.70 2.25
C ILE A 48 4.57 4.62 1.04
N LEU A 49 3.51 4.37 0.28
CA LEU A 49 3.02 5.19 -0.82
C LEU A 49 1.69 5.81 -0.38
N LEU A 50 1.55 7.12 -0.61
CA LEU A 50 0.44 7.99 -0.19
C LEU A 50 -0.18 8.69 -1.40
#